data_AF-A0AAD8VE69-F1
#
_entry.id   AF-A0AAD8VE69-F1
#
_cell.length_a   1.000
_cell.length_b   1.000
_cell.length_c   1.000
_cell.angle_alpha   90.00
_cell.angle_beta   90.00
_cell.angle_gamma   90.00
#
_symmetry.space_group_name_H-M   'P 1'
#
loop_
_entity.id
_entity.type
_entity.pdbx_description
1 polymer ?
#
loop_
_entity_poly.entity_id
_entity_poly.type
_entity_poly.pdbx_seq_one_letter_code
_entity_poly.pdbx_strand_id
1 'polypeptide(L)'
;MATNREIVVAVVLMAVAQLTGASLTQQYYSPPQPSPPTPSPQSSPPPPVPQPSPPPPSPQSSPPPPSPQPSPPPPPPQSSPPPPPQSSPPPRQSSPPPSTPSPSSYGGFQASDWQDGSATFYGDDSGQGDDFGGACGYSGSDIAKLYSTRTAALSTPMFSDGDGCGRCYEIQCVKSKWCTKGSPSIIITGTNLCPPNQNKPNDNGGWCNPPRQHFDLAPPSFKTLADKVAGIIPVQFRRVPCQRSSGVRFCVKGNNNWLLLHVMNVAGGGDISEMAVKMAGGDWVQMSQNWGITYQAYATMDKSKALTVRIIGGSSPQQTITVGDAIPASWSTGLCYQGSNNFW
;
A
#
# COMPACT_ATOMS: atom_id res chain seq x y z
N MET A 1 1.00 38.68 4.11
CA MET A 1 1.32 39.44 5.35
C MET A 1 2.44 38.69 6.04
N ALA A 2 3.68 39.17 5.84
CA ALA A 2 4.87 38.61 6.48
C ALA A 2 5.02 39.23 7.88
N THR A 3 5.29 38.40 8.87
CA THR A 3 5.27 38.75 10.29
C THR A 3 6.51 39.57 10.69
N ASN A 4 6.34 40.50 11.64
CA ASN A 4 7.29 41.53 12.12
C ASN A 4 8.69 41.07 12.61
N ARG A 5 9.13 39.83 12.35
CA ARG A 5 10.46 39.31 12.71
C ARG A 5 11.49 39.38 11.58
N GLU A 6 11.07 39.50 10.32
CA GLU A 6 12.02 39.56 9.19
C GLU A 6 12.53 40.96 8.86
N ILE A 7 11.89 42.02 9.36
CA ILE A 7 12.28 43.41 9.12
C ILE A 7 13.48 43.84 9.99
N VAL A 8 13.69 43.20 11.14
CA VAL A 8 14.74 43.61 12.10
C VAL A 8 16.15 43.15 11.68
N VAL A 9 16.27 42.03 10.94
CA VAL A 9 17.58 41.53 10.49
C VAL A 9 18.12 42.34 9.30
N ALA A 10 17.24 42.85 8.43
CA ALA A 10 17.62 43.66 7.28
C ALA A 10 18.11 45.07 7.66
N VAL A 11 17.66 45.61 8.80
CA VAL A 11 18.04 46.97 9.24
C VAL A 11 19.38 46.97 9.98
N VAL A 12 19.79 45.86 10.60
CA VAL A 12 21.08 45.77 11.31
C VAL A 12 22.27 45.58 10.35
N LEU A 13 22.06 44.97 9.18
CA LEU A 13 23.12 44.77 8.19
C LEU A 13 23.45 46.01 7.34
N MET A 14 22.56 46.99 7.26
CA MET A 14 22.83 48.25 6.55
C MET A 14 23.46 49.36 7.42
N ALA A 15 23.45 49.21 8.75
CA ALA A 15 24.00 50.21 9.67
C ALA A 15 25.52 50.03 9.96
N VAL A 16 26.13 48.89 9.61
CA VAL A 16 27.57 48.65 9.82
C VAL A 16 28.43 49.21 8.68
N ALA A 17 27.83 49.54 7.53
CA ALA A 17 28.55 50.04 6.35
C ALA A 17 28.80 51.57 6.33
N GLN A 18 28.43 52.32 7.38
CA GLN A 18 28.56 53.79 7.41
C GLN A 18 29.48 54.35 8.49
N LEU A 19 30.30 53.52 9.16
CA LEU A 19 31.22 53.98 10.22
C LEU A 19 32.72 53.84 9.92
N THR A 20 33.11 53.54 8.68
CA THR A 20 34.53 53.59 8.27
C THR A 20 34.68 54.45 7.01
N GLY A 21 34.84 55.76 7.21
CA GLY A 21 35.13 56.70 6.14
C GLY A 21 36.47 56.41 5.47
N ALA A 22 36.44 55.62 4.40
CA ALA A 22 37.59 55.39 3.53
C ALA A 22 37.26 55.85 2.11
N SER A 23 37.97 56.89 1.70
CA SER A 23 37.91 57.51 0.37
C SER A 23 38.48 56.56 -0.68
N LEU A 24 37.74 56.32 -1.77
CA LEU A 24 38.17 55.49 -2.89
C LEU A 24 39.08 56.29 -3.84
N THR A 25 40.39 56.16 -3.68
CA THR A 25 41.36 56.50 -4.75
C THR A 25 41.60 55.28 -5.64
N GLN A 26 41.30 55.47 -6.92
CA GLN A 26 41.43 54.51 -8.00
C GLN A 26 42.92 54.19 -8.25
N GLN A 27 43.38 53.02 -7.82
CA GLN A 27 44.65 52.44 -8.28
C GLN A 27 44.35 51.36 -9.32
N TYR A 28 44.82 51.60 -10.54
CA TYR A 28 44.86 50.61 -11.62
C TYR A 28 45.79 49.45 -11.18
N TYR A 29 45.18 48.33 -10.77
CA TYR A 29 45.88 47.05 -10.66
C TYR A 29 45.56 46.22 -11.91
N SER A 30 46.58 46.00 -12.74
CA SER A 30 46.52 45.04 -13.83
C SER A 30 46.34 43.62 -13.27
N PRO A 31 45.44 42.79 -13.83
CA PRO A 31 45.30 41.42 -13.39
C PRO A 31 46.57 40.60 -13.72
N PRO A 32 47.02 39.70 -12.83
CA PRO A 32 48.13 38.81 -13.13
C PRO A 32 47.76 37.84 -14.27
N GLN A 33 48.72 37.62 -15.18
CA GLN A 33 48.63 36.65 -16.27
C GLN A 33 48.40 35.23 -15.73
N PRO A 34 47.58 34.40 -16.39
CA PRO A 34 47.40 33.01 -16.00
C PRO A 34 48.69 32.21 -16.22
N SER A 35 49.09 31.44 -15.20
CA SER A 35 50.18 30.46 -15.31
C SER A 35 49.85 29.39 -16.36
N PRO A 36 50.86 28.85 -17.07
CA PRO A 36 50.65 27.75 -18.01
C PRO A 36 50.12 26.50 -17.28
N PRO A 37 49.29 25.68 -17.94
CA PRO A 37 48.74 24.46 -17.34
C PRO A 37 49.85 23.45 -17.05
N THR A 38 49.85 22.92 -15.83
CA THR A 38 50.65 21.76 -15.44
C THR A 38 50.25 20.55 -16.29
N PRO A 39 51.18 19.79 -16.90
CA PRO A 39 50.82 18.60 -17.64
C PRO A 39 50.22 17.54 -16.71
N SER A 40 49.02 17.08 -17.04
CA SER A 40 48.35 15.96 -16.37
C SER A 40 49.23 14.71 -16.42
N PRO A 41 49.32 13.90 -15.35
CA PRO A 41 49.96 12.59 -15.44
C PRO A 41 49.19 11.74 -16.44
N GLN A 42 49.89 11.21 -17.45
CA GLN A 42 49.32 10.25 -18.40
C GLN A 42 48.87 9.03 -17.60
N SER A 43 47.55 8.83 -17.53
CA SER A 43 46.94 7.62 -17.03
C SER A 43 47.39 6.45 -17.92
N SER A 44 48.15 5.52 -17.35
CA SER A 44 48.39 4.22 -17.99
C SER A 44 47.06 3.55 -18.31
N PRO A 45 46.92 2.85 -19.46
CA PRO A 45 45.69 2.13 -19.77
C PRO A 45 45.41 1.08 -18.69
N PRO A 46 44.14 0.89 -18.29
CA PRO A 46 43.79 -0.14 -17.32
C PRO A 46 44.17 -1.53 -17.88
N PRO A 47 44.56 -2.48 -17.01
CA PRO A 47 44.83 -3.84 -17.44
C PRO A 47 43.57 -4.45 -18.10
N PRO A 48 43.73 -5.35 -19.08
CA PRO A 48 42.60 -5.98 -19.74
C PRO A 48 41.71 -6.69 -18.71
N VAL A 49 40.41 -6.42 -18.80
CA VAL A 49 39.39 -7.08 -17.99
C VAL A 49 39.47 -8.59 -18.25
N PRO A 50 39.61 -9.45 -17.22
CA PRO A 50 39.57 -10.89 -17.41
C PRO A 50 38.24 -11.28 -18.09
N GLN A 51 38.31 -11.99 -19.21
CA GLN A 51 37.10 -12.52 -19.84
C GLN A 51 36.35 -13.41 -18.83
N PRO A 52 35.03 -13.30 -18.73
CA PRO A 52 34.25 -14.19 -17.89
C PRO A 52 34.47 -15.63 -18.35
N SER A 53 34.77 -16.51 -17.40
CA SER A 53 34.86 -17.95 -17.66
C SER A 53 33.55 -18.44 -18.29
N PRO A 54 33.60 -19.38 -19.25
CA PRO A 54 32.38 -19.95 -19.82
C PRO A 54 31.52 -20.53 -18.69
N PRO A 55 30.18 -20.39 -18.79
CA PRO A 55 29.28 -20.95 -17.79
C PRO A 55 29.52 -22.47 -17.70
N PRO A 56 29.41 -23.05 -16.49
CA PRO A 56 29.46 -24.49 -16.34
C PRO A 56 28.38 -25.14 -17.21
N PRO A 57 28.63 -26.33 -17.79
CA PRO A 57 27.63 -27.04 -18.58
C PRO A 57 26.37 -27.24 -17.72
N SER A 58 25.21 -26.98 -18.34
CA SER A 58 23.91 -27.17 -17.71
C SER A 58 23.83 -28.56 -17.07
N PRO A 59 23.36 -28.70 -15.81
CA PRO A 59 23.17 -30.01 -15.22
C PRO A 59 22.22 -30.81 -16.12
N GLN A 60 22.68 -31.97 -16.57
CA GLN A 60 21.84 -32.92 -17.30
C GLN A 60 20.62 -33.22 -16.44
N SER A 61 19.44 -32.94 -16.99
CA SER A 61 18.15 -33.25 -16.39
C SER A 61 18.13 -34.72 -15.99
N SER A 62 18.12 -34.97 -14.68
CA SER A 62 17.83 -36.30 -14.15
C SER A 62 16.43 -36.73 -14.64
N PRO A 63 16.24 -38.00 -15.01
CA PRO A 63 14.92 -38.48 -15.42
C PRO A 63 13.91 -38.25 -14.29
N PRO A 64 12.66 -37.86 -14.62
CA PRO A 64 11.64 -37.61 -13.62
C PRO A 64 11.37 -38.89 -12.81
N PRO A 65 11.09 -38.77 -11.49
CA PRO A 65 10.69 -39.91 -10.69
C PRO A 65 9.40 -40.54 -11.27
N PRO A 66 9.23 -41.87 -11.15
CA PRO A 66 8.03 -42.54 -11.62
C PRO A 66 6.78 -41.97 -10.91
N SER A 67 5.72 -41.76 -11.70
CA SER A 67 4.45 -41.25 -11.23
C SER A 67 3.92 -42.05 -10.04
N PRO A 68 3.37 -41.41 -8.98
CA PRO A 68 2.73 -42.13 -7.89
C PRO A 68 1.58 -42.97 -8.42
N GLN A 69 1.56 -44.25 -8.06
CA GLN A 69 0.43 -45.13 -8.36
C GLN A 69 -0.85 -44.57 -7.71
N PRO A 70 -2.00 -44.55 -8.42
CA PRO A 70 -3.25 -44.10 -7.84
C PRO A 70 -3.64 -44.98 -6.65
N SER A 71 -3.97 -44.35 -5.53
CA SER A 71 -4.53 -45.05 -4.38
C SER A 71 -5.88 -45.69 -4.75
N PRO A 72 -6.22 -46.87 -4.19
CA PRO A 72 -7.50 -47.51 -4.44
C PRO A 72 -8.66 -46.62 -3.97
N PRO A 73 -9.81 -46.64 -4.68
CA PRO A 73 -10.96 -45.82 -4.32
C PRO A 73 -11.55 -46.26 -2.96
N PRO A 74 -12.10 -45.32 -2.19
CA PRO A 74 -12.75 -45.65 -0.92
C PRO A 74 -14.00 -46.53 -1.13
N PRO A 75 -14.35 -47.38 -0.15
CA PRO A 75 -15.54 -48.21 -0.23
C PRO A 75 -16.82 -47.36 -0.29
N PRO A 76 -17.89 -47.86 -0.94
CA PRO A 76 -19.15 -47.14 -1.06
C PRO A 76 -19.80 -46.91 0.31
N PRO A 77 -20.45 -45.75 0.53
CA PRO A 77 -21.13 -45.47 1.79
C PRO A 77 -22.31 -46.42 1.99
N GLN A 78 -22.39 -47.01 3.19
CA GLN A 78 -23.53 -47.82 3.61
C GLN A 78 -24.78 -46.92 3.76
N SER A 79 -25.88 -47.35 3.15
CA SER A 79 -27.18 -46.67 3.22
C SER A 79 -27.74 -46.71 4.63
N SER A 80 -27.91 -45.53 5.22
CA SER A 80 -28.69 -45.37 6.46
C SER A 80 -30.19 -45.44 6.15
N PRO A 81 -31.03 -46.02 7.02
CA PRO A 81 -32.47 -46.06 6.83
C PRO A 81 -33.11 -44.66 6.89
N PRO A 82 -34.23 -44.45 6.18
CA PRO A 82 -34.87 -43.14 6.10
C PRO A 82 -35.52 -42.75 7.45
N PRO A 83 -35.52 -41.45 7.80
CA PRO A 83 -36.21 -40.96 9.00
C PRO A 83 -37.74 -41.03 8.83
N PRO A 84 -38.49 -41.12 9.94
CA PRO A 84 -39.95 -41.16 9.91
C PRO A 84 -40.55 -39.84 9.40
N PRO A 85 -41.76 -39.87 8.81
CA PRO A 85 -42.41 -38.69 8.27
C PRO A 85 -42.79 -37.70 9.39
N GLN A 86 -42.21 -36.51 9.34
CA GLN A 86 -42.59 -35.40 10.22
C GLN A 86 -43.84 -34.70 9.66
N SER A 87 -44.78 -34.39 10.55
CA SER A 87 -45.98 -33.61 10.29
C SER A 87 -45.63 -32.16 9.94
N SER A 88 -46.26 -31.64 8.89
CA SER A 88 -46.07 -30.28 8.38
C SER A 88 -46.51 -29.24 9.42
N PRO A 89 -45.69 -28.23 9.76
CA PRO A 89 -46.12 -27.09 10.55
C PRO A 89 -47.02 -26.14 9.72
N PRO A 90 -47.90 -25.35 10.38
CA PRO A 90 -48.78 -24.41 9.70
C PRO A 90 -48.00 -23.28 8.99
N PRO A 91 -48.58 -22.65 7.96
CA PRO A 91 -47.91 -21.63 7.16
C PRO A 91 -47.53 -20.43 8.02
N ARG A 92 -46.22 -20.22 8.15
CA ARG A 92 -45.63 -19.08 8.84
C ARG A 92 -45.84 -17.85 7.96
N GLN A 93 -46.49 -16.82 8.50
CA GLN A 93 -46.63 -15.53 7.85
C GLN A 93 -45.24 -15.02 7.45
N SER A 94 -45.11 -14.60 6.20
CA SER A 94 -43.88 -14.10 5.58
C SER A 94 -43.43 -12.81 6.28
N SER A 95 -42.54 -12.95 7.26
CA SER A 95 -41.64 -11.87 7.62
C SER A 95 -40.76 -11.54 6.41
N PRO A 96 -40.47 -10.26 6.12
CA PRO A 96 -39.51 -9.91 5.08
C PRO A 96 -38.17 -10.59 5.37
N PRO A 97 -37.40 -10.98 4.34
CA PRO A 97 -36.10 -11.59 4.53
C PRO A 97 -35.23 -10.65 5.39
N PRO A 98 -34.39 -11.18 6.31
CA PRO A 98 -33.45 -10.36 7.03
C PRO A 98 -32.60 -9.62 5.99
N SER A 99 -32.70 -8.30 6.00
CA SER A 99 -31.90 -7.42 5.17
C SER A 99 -30.44 -7.82 5.33
N THR A 100 -29.82 -8.32 4.24
CA THR A 100 -28.38 -8.44 4.13
C THR A 100 -27.79 -7.11 4.61
N PRO A 101 -26.88 -7.08 5.61
CA PRO A 101 -26.31 -5.82 6.07
C PRO A 101 -25.75 -5.12 4.85
N SER A 102 -26.29 -3.94 4.54
CA SER A 102 -25.78 -3.15 3.44
C SER A 102 -24.29 -2.93 3.68
N PRO A 103 -23.42 -3.04 2.66
CA PRO A 103 -22.00 -2.73 2.79
C PRO A 103 -21.73 -1.26 3.20
N SER A 104 -22.76 -0.49 3.54
CA SER A 104 -22.72 0.92 3.88
C SER A 104 -22.13 1.22 5.25
N SER A 105 -22.07 0.26 6.18
CA SER A 105 -21.56 0.47 7.55
C SER A 105 -20.82 -0.74 8.10
N TYR A 106 -19.58 -0.56 8.55
CA TYR A 106 -18.80 -1.60 9.24
C TYR A 106 -17.62 -0.97 9.98
N GLY A 107 -17.31 -1.38 11.21
CA GLY A 107 -16.26 -0.71 11.99
C GLY A 107 -16.55 0.76 12.20
N GLY A 108 -17.83 1.12 12.41
CA GLY A 108 -18.32 2.51 12.49
C GLY A 108 -18.08 3.41 11.27
N PHE A 109 -17.30 2.97 10.28
CA PHE A 109 -17.06 3.69 9.05
C PHE A 109 -18.26 3.55 8.12
N GLN A 110 -18.66 4.66 7.49
CA GLN A 110 -19.76 4.72 6.55
C GLN A 110 -19.24 4.87 5.13
N ALA A 111 -19.92 4.24 4.17
CA ALA A 111 -19.64 4.45 2.76
C ALA A 111 -19.86 5.92 2.38
N SER A 112 -18.96 6.48 1.57
CA SER A 112 -19.09 7.85 1.07
C SER A 112 -20.11 7.94 -0.07
N ASP A 113 -20.43 9.17 -0.47
CA ASP A 113 -21.12 9.43 -1.72
C ASP A 113 -20.29 8.97 -2.93
N TRP A 114 -20.99 8.67 -4.02
CA TRP A 114 -20.40 8.34 -5.30
C TRP A 114 -19.72 9.56 -5.93
N GLN A 115 -18.55 9.31 -6.52
CA GLN A 115 -17.74 10.28 -7.24
C GLN A 115 -17.41 9.75 -8.63
N ASP A 116 -17.21 10.66 -9.58
CA ASP A 116 -16.77 10.31 -10.92
C ASP A 116 -15.24 10.12 -10.96
N GLY A 117 -14.78 9.13 -11.71
CA GLY A 117 -13.37 8.81 -11.90
C GLY A 117 -13.11 8.04 -13.18
N SER A 118 -11.94 7.44 -13.27
CA SER A 118 -11.58 6.56 -14.39
C SER A 118 -10.78 5.34 -13.93
N ALA A 119 -10.79 4.28 -14.72
CA ALA A 119 -9.98 3.11 -14.45
C ALA A 119 -9.30 2.55 -15.70
N THR A 120 -8.05 2.10 -15.55
CA THR A 120 -7.30 1.25 -16.50
C THR A 120 -6.97 -0.08 -15.83
N PHE A 121 -6.07 -0.86 -16.44
CA PHE A 121 -5.49 -2.05 -15.84
C PHE A 121 -3.99 -2.15 -16.14
N TYR A 122 -3.24 -2.82 -15.26
CA TYR A 122 -1.81 -3.05 -15.40
C TYR A 122 -1.39 -4.46 -14.97
N GLY A 123 -0.14 -4.80 -15.23
CA GLY A 123 0.43 -6.10 -14.90
C GLY A 123 -0.10 -7.22 -15.80
N ASP A 124 0.28 -8.45 -15.45
CA ASP A 124 -0.13 -9.62 -16.22
C ASP A 124 -1.59 -10.04 -15.95
N ASP A 125 -2.09 -10.91 -16.83
CA ASP A 125 -3.49 -11.34 -16.83
C ASP A 125 -3.95 -12.09 -15.57
N SER A 126 -3.01 -12.57 -14.73
CA SER A 126 -3.31 -13.22 -13.46
C SER A 126 -3.74 -12.22 -12.38
N GLY A 127 -3.25 -10.98 -12.44
CA GLY A 127 -3.50 -9.98 -11.41
C GLY A 127 -2.84 -10.31 -10.06
N GLN A 128 -1.73 -11.06 -10.08
CA GLN A 128 -1.01 -11.53 -8.90
C GLN A 128 0.48 -11.23 -9.04
N GLY A 129 1.16 -10.93 -7.93
CA GLY A 129 2.60 -10.64 -7.94
C GLY A 129 2.98 -9.47 -7.04
N ASP A 130 4.29 -9.25 -6.90
CA ASP A 130 4.86 -8.14 -6.10
C ASP A 130 4.54 -6.77 -6.70
N ASP A 131 4.36 -6.71 -8.02
CA ASP A 131 3.95 -5.54 -8.78
C ASP A 131 2.59 -4.98 -8.33
N PHE A 132 1.72 -5.81 -7.74
CA PHE A 132 0.42 -5.37 -7.22
C PHE A 132 0.45 -4.78 -5.80
N GLY A 133 1.59 -4.87 -5.12
CA GLY A 133 1.80 -4.34 -3.75
C GLY A 133 2.85 -3.23 -3.64
N GLY A 134 3.62 -3.01 -4.72
CA GLY A 134 4.86 -2.23 -4.80
C GLY A 134 4.96 -1.04 -3.85
N ALA A 135 4.32 0.08 -4.17
CA ALA A 135 4.46 1.31 -3.42
C ALA A 135 3.83 1.27 -2.02
N CYS A 136 2.85 0.40 -1.74
CA CYS A 136 2.32 0.29 -0.38
C CYS A 136 3.15 -0.63 0.53
N GLY A 137 4.07 -1.43 -0.03
CA GLY A 137 4.93 -2.34 0.73
C GLY A 137 4.30 -3.70 1.02
N TYR A 138 3.24 -4.09 0.30
CA TYR A 138 2.70 -5.46 0.34
C TYR A 138 3.59 -6.37 -0.52
N SER A 139 3.92 -7.57 -0.04
CA SER A 139 4.52 -8.59 -0.90
C SER A 139 3.46 -9.24 -1.78
N GLY A 140 3.86 -9.89 -2.87
CA GLY A 140 2.97 -10.69 -3.73
C GLY A 140 2.30 -11.82 -2.95
N SER A 141 2.94 -12.33 -1.91
CA SER A 141 2.32 -13.30 -1.00
C SER A 141 1.22 -12.68 -0.12
N ASP A 142 1.37 -11.41 0.26
CA ASP A 142 0.33 -10.67 0.98
C ASP A 142 -0.83 -10.33 0.04
N ILE A 143 -0.52 -9.91 -1.21
CA ILE A 143 -1.52 -9.72 -2.26
C ILE A 143 -2.36 -10.98 -2.45
N ALA A 144 -1.72 -12.11 -2.74
CA ALA A 144 -2.41 -13.36 -3.00
C ALA A 144 -3.30 -13.81 -1.82
N LYS A 145 -2.81 -13.67 -0.58
CA LYS A 145 -3.50 -14.17 0.62
C LYS A 145 -4.60 -13.26 1.14
N LEU A 146 -4.39 -11.93 1.10
CA LEU A 146 -5.28 -10.97 1.77
C LEU A 146 -6.23 -10.26 0.80
N TYR A 147 -5.80 -10.05 -0.44
CA TYR A 147 -6.52 -9.19 -1.39
C TYR A 147 -6.87 -9.89 -2.70
N SER A 148 -6.20 -11.01 -3.01
CA SER A 148 -6.32 -11.72 -4.28
C SER A 148 -6.16 -10.72 -5.44
N THR A 149 -7.07 -10.73 -6.40
CA THR A 149 -7.08 -9.83 -7.55
C THR A 149 -7.89 -8.56 -7.33
N ARG A 150 -8.40 -8.31 -6.11
CA ARG A 150 -9.21 -7.13 -5.75
C ARG A 150 -8.33 -5.97 -5.30
N THR A 151 -7.40 -5.60 -6.16
CA THR A 151 -6.35 -4.61 -5.91
C THR A 151 -6.38 -3.49 -6.95
N ALA A 152 -5.89 -2.32 -6.55
CA ALA A 152 -5.70 -1.19 -7.45
C ALA A 152 -4.43 -0.41 -7.09
N ALA A 153 -3.70 0.03 -8.12
CA ALA A 153 -2.77 1.13 -7.97
C ALA A 153 -3.56 2.45 -8.02
N LEU A 154 -3.40 3.28 -6.99
CA LEU A 154 -4.13 4.53 -6.85
C LEU A 154 -3.35 5.66 -7.51
N SER A 155 -4.03 6.54 -8.25
CA SER A 155 -3.45 7.82 -8.68
C SER A 155 -2.90 8.64 -7.51
N THR A 156 -1.98 9.57 -7.77
CA THR A 156 -1.33 10.38 -6.72
C THR A 156 -2.31 11.04 -5.74
N PRO A 157 -3.42 11.68 -6.17
CA PRO A 157 -4.37 12.30 -5.23
C PRO A 157 -5.05 11.29 -4.29
N MET A 158 -5.21 10.04 -4.73
CA MET A 158 -5.86 8.98 -3.97
C MET A 158 -4.87 8.19 -3.11
N PHE A 159 -3.63 8.05 -3.59
CA PHE A 159 -2.52 7.43 -2.86
C PHE A 159 -2.09 8.28 -1.66
N SER A 160 -2.15 9.62 -1.76
CA SER A 160 -1.98 10.55 -0.63
C SER A 160 -0.74 10.24 0.20
N ASP A 161 0.43 10.17 -0.44
CA ASP A 161 1.73 9.89 0.20
C ASP A 161 1.78 8.60 1.04
N GLY A 162 0.90 7.63 0.74
CA GLY A 162 0.84 6.33 1.41
C GLY A 162 -0.38 6.14 2.29
N ASP A 163 -1.07 7.22 2.70
CA ASP A 163 -2.32 7.16 3.47
C ASP A 163 -3.47 6.49 2.69
N GLY A 164 -3.32 6.45 1.38
CA GLY A 164 -4.14 5.72 0.42
C GLY A 164 -4.15 4.20 0.64
N CYS A 165 -3.05 3.66 1.17
CA CYS A 165 -2.82 2.22 1.26
C CYS A 165 -3.77 1.56 2.26
N GLY A 166 -4.39 0.46 1.84
CA GLY A 166 -5.35 -0.30 2.65
C GLY A 166 -6.79 0.17 2.57
N ARG A 167 -7.05 1.38 2.02
CA ARG A 167 -8.41 1.91 1.81
C ARG A 167 -9.19 1.07 0.81
N CYS A 168 -10.48 0.87 1.07
CA CYS A 168 -11.38 0.14 0.18
C CYS A 168 -12.31 1.05 -0.61
N TYR A 169 -12.56 0.67 -1.85
CA TYR A 169 -13.42 1.40 -2.78
C TYR A 169 -14.38 0.45 -3.47
N GLU A 170 -15.64 0.86 -3.57
CA GLU A 170 -16.58 0.26 -4.52
C GLU A 170 -16.51 1.03 -5.83
N ILE A 171 -16.43 0.33 -6.96
CA ILE A 171 -16.23 0.89 -8.29
C ILE A 171 -17.21 0.25 -9.26
N GLN A 172 -17.85 1.06 -10.12
CA GLN A 172 -18.72 0.60 -11.20
C GLN A 172 -18.41 1.32 -12.52
N CYS A 173 -18.46 0.59 -13.65
CA CYS A 173 -18.32 1.18 -14.97
C CYS A 173 -19.60 1.93 -15.36
N VAL A 174 -19.45 3.15 -15.86
CA VAL A 174 -20.58 4.00 -16.28
C VAL A 174 -20.33 4.59 -17.67
N LYS A 175 -21.41 4.97 -18.36
CA LYS A 175 -21.36 5.83 -19.56
C LYS A 175 -20.38 5.35 -20.66
N SER A 176 -20.18 4.05 -20.80
CA SER A 176 -19.32 3.46 -21.84
C SER A 176 -19.98 2.23 -22.47
N LYS A 177 -19.83 2.10 -23.79
CA LYS A 177 -20.31 0.92 -24.54
C LYS A 177 -19.56 -0.36 -24.17
N TRP A 178 -18.40 -0.24 -23.53
CA TRP A 178 -17.57 -1.36 -23.12
C TRP A 178 -17.88 -1.86 -21.70
N CYS A 179 -18.74 -1.18 -20.95
CA CYS A 179 -19.15 -1.65 -19.64
C CYS A 179 -19.83 -3.02 -19.75
N THR A 180 -19.50 -3.91 -18.82
CA THR A 180 -20.18 -5.21 -18.69
C THR A 180 -21.68 -4.99 -18.50
N LYS A 181 -22.50 -5.77 -19.22
CA LYS A 181 -23.96 -5.68 -19.15
C LYS A 181 -24.45 -5.83 -17.71
N GLY A 182 -25.34 -4.94 -17.29
CA GLY A 182 -25.83 -4.88 -15.91
C GLY A 182 -24.99 -4.01 -14.98
N SER A 183 -23.88 -3.42 -15.46
CA SER A 183 -23.02 -2.50 -14.72
C SER A 183 -22.67 -3.01 -13.31
N PRO A 184 -22.05 -4.20 -13.18
CA PRO A 184 -21.66 -4.72 -11.88
C PRO A 184 -20.69 -3.76 -11.18
N SER A 185 -20.75 -3.73 -9.85
CA SER A 185 -19.73 -3.09 -9.02
C SER A 185 -18.75 -4.12 -8.48
N ILE A 186 -17.53 -3.67 -8.20
CA ILE A 186 -16.50 -4.42 -7.48
C ILE A 186 -16.02 -3.63 -6.28
N ILE A 187 -15.65 -4.34 -5.21
CA ILE A 187 -14.89 -3.75 -4.09
C ILE A 187 -13.42 -4.13 -4.27
N ILE A 188 -12.53 -3.13 -4.22
CA ILE A 188 -11.08 -3.28 -4.29
C ILE A 188 -10.40 -2.63 -3.09
N THR A 189 -9.12 -2.97 -2.87
CA THR A 189 -8.23 -2.33 -1.91
C THR A 189 -7.14 -1.54 -2.65
N GLY A 190 -6.84 -0.33 -2.21
CA GLY A 190 -5.67 0.42 -2.66
C GLY A 190 -4.39 -0.22 -2.15
N THR A 191 -3.58 -0.79 -3.05
CA THR A 191 -2.37 -1.56 -2.67
C THR A 191 -1.12 -1.10 -3.38
N ASN A 192 -1.22 -0.12 -4.27
CA ASN A 192 -0.06 0.41 -4.97
C ASN A 192 -0.29 1.88 -5.37
N LEU A 193 0.74 2.52 -5.90
CA LEU A 193 0.71 3.84 -6.50
C LEU A 193 0.75 3.68 -8.03
N CYS A 194 -0.18 4.32 -8.72
CA CYS A 194 -0.03 4.58 -10.14
C CYS A 194 0.73 5.91 -10.29
N PRO A 195 2.01 5.89 -10.70
CA PRO A 195 2.83 7.09 -10.73
C PRO A 195 2.35 8.08 -11.81
N PRO A 196 2.47 9.39 -11.57
CA PRO A 196 2.12 10.39 -12.56
C PRO A 196 3.14 10.40 -13.70
N ASN A 197 2.67 10.63 -14.92
CA ASN A 197 3.48 10.89 -16.10
C ASN A 197 3.25 12.33 -16.58
N GLN A 198 4.07 13.26 -16.08
CA GLN A 198 3.97 14.69 -16.41
C GLN A 198 4.33 15.01 -17.87
N ASN A 199 4.92 14.06 -18.60
CA ASN A 199 5.24 14.20 -20.03
C ASN A 199 4.04 13.86 -20.94
N LYS A 200 2.91 13.45 -20.36
CA LYS A 200 1.68 13.08 -21.07
C LYS A 200 0.50 13.85 -20.50
N PRO A 201 -0.44 14.32 -21.35
CA PRO A 201 -1.64 14.98 -20.86
C PRO A 201 -2.59 14.00 -20.18
N ASN A 202 -3.42 14.54 -19.29
CA ASN A 202 -4.34 13.81 -18.41
C ASN A 202 -5.41 12.98 -19.16
N ASP A 203 -5.66 13.28 -20.42
CA ASP A 203 -6.60 12.62 -21.32
C ASP A 203 -5.91 11.78 -22.41
N ASN A 204 -4.58 11.71 -22.42
CA ASN A 204 -3.82 10.89 -23.36
C ASN A 204 -2.48 10.42 -22.76
N GLY A 205 -2.57 9.40 -21.90
CA GLY A 205 -1.42 8.69 -21.32
C GLY A 205 -0.97 9.20 -19.95
N GLY A 206 -1.49 10.33 -19.47
CA GLY A 206 -1.28 10.87 -18.12
C GLY A 206 -2.39 10.49 -17.14
N TRP A 207 -2.89 9.24 -17.17
CA TRP A 207 -4.13 8.84 -16.48
C TRP A 207 -4.11 9.07 -14.97
N CYS A 208 -2.94 8.93 -14.35
CA CYS A 208 -2.74 9.02 -12.91
C CYS A 208 -2.21 10.38 -12.44
N ASN A 209 -2.10 11.34 -13.35
CA ASN A 209 -1.68 12.70 -13.04
C ASN A 209 -2.73 13.42 -12.18
N PRO A 210 -2.31 14.19 -11.16
CA PRO A 210 -3.19 15.13 -10.49
C PRO A 210 -3.91 16.08 -11.48
N PRO A 211 -5.15 16.49 -11.20
CA PRO A 211 -5.98 16.12 -10.05
C PRO A 211 -6.85 14.87 -10.28
N ARG A 212 -6.55 14.02 -11.29
CA ARG A 212 -7.44 12.90 -11.64
C ARG A 212 -7.52 11.89 -10.52
N GLN A 213 -8.75 11.48 -10.22
CA GLN A 213 -9.04 10.29 -9.44
C GLN A 213 -9.10 9.09 -10.39
N HIS A 214 -8.08 8.25 -10.31
CA HIS A 214 -7.88 7.13 -11.23
C HIS A 214 -7.42 5.86 -10.51
N PHE A 215 -7.94 4.73 -10.97
CA PHE A 215 -7.59 3.39 -10.50
C PHE A 215 -6.94 2.58 -11.63
N ASP A 216 -5.71 2.13 -11.42
CA ASP A 216 -5.11 1.14 -12.29
C ASP A 216 -5.35 -0.24 -11.68
N LEU A 217 -6.31 -0.99 -12.23
CA LEU A 217 -6.83 -2.21 -11.60
C LEU A 217 -6.01 -3.44 -11.96
N ALA A 218 -6.02 -4.45 -11.09
CA ALA A 218 -5.61 -5.79 -11.52
C ALA A 218 -6.53 -6.31 -12.65
N PRO A 219 -6.00 -7.00 -13.68
CA PRO A 219 -6.77 -7.30 -14.87
C PRO A 219 -8.03 -8.14 -14.65
N PRO A 220 -8.08 -9.12 -13.73
CA PRO A 220 -9.33 -9.82 -13.42
C PRO A 220 -10.43 -8.91 -12.85
N SER A 221 -10.06 -7.93 -12.02
CA SER A 221 -11.00 -6.93 -11.51
C SER A 221 -11.53 -6.02 -12.62
N PHE A 222 -10.64 -5.54 -13.51
CA PHE A 222 -11.06 -4.73 -14.66
C PHE A 222 -12.03 -5.49 -15.57
N LYS A 223 -11.73 -6.76 -15.90
CA LYS A 223 -12.57 -7.62 -16.76
C LYS A 223 -13.98 -7.83 -16.20
N THR A 224 -14.18 -7.67 -14.89
CA THR A 224 -15.52 -7.70 -14.29
C THR A 224 -16.33 -6.46 -14.69
N LEU A 225 -15.68 -5.30 -14.77
CA LEU A 225 -16.31 -4.01 -15.07
C LEU A 225 -16.49 -3.74 -16.56
N ALA A 226 -15.52 -4.14 -17.40
CA ALA A 226 -15.53 -3.84 -18.82
C ALA A 226 -14.62 -4.78 -19.66
N ASP A 227 -14.84 -4.78 -20.98
CA ASP A 227 -13.93 -5.41 -21.94
C ASP A 227 -12.58 -4.66 -21.98
N LYS A 228 -11.48 -5.43 -21.96
CA LYS A 228 -10.11 -4.90 -22.01
C LYS A 228 -9.83 -4.04 -23.24
N VAL A 229 -10.53 -4.26 -24.35
CA VAL A 229 -10.39 -3.44 -25.57
C VAL A 229 -10.70 -1.95 -25.33
N ALA A 230 -11.43 -1.63 -24.25
CA ALA A 230 -11.65 -0.24 -23.85
C ALA A 230 -10.36 0.50 -23.51
N GLY A 231 -9.36 -0.20 -22.94
CA GLY A 231 -8.14 0.37 -22.37
C GLY A 231 -8.38 1.19 -21.10
N ILE A 232 -9.26 2.20 -21.20
CA ILE A 232 -9.70 3.07 -20.11
C ILE A 232 -11.23 3.17 -20.09
N ILE A 233 -11.82 3.18 -18.90
CA ILE A 233 -13.26 3.33 -18.70
C ILE A 233 -13.58 4.49 -17.74
N PRO A 234 -14.67 5.24 -17.98
CA PRO A 234 -15.25 6.09 -16.96
C PRO A 234 -15.90 5.22 -15.88
N VAL A 235 -15.67 5.56 -14.62
CA VAL A 235 -16.25 4.86 -13.48
C VAL A 235 -16.92 5.83 -12.54
N GLN A 236 -17.89 5.33 -11.79
CA GLN A 236 -18.24 5.91 -10.51
C GLN A 236 -17.63 5.07 -9.41
N PHE A 237 -17.15 5.71 -8.35
CA PHE A 237 -16.59 5.03 -7.19
C PHE A 237 -16.96 5.72 -5.89
N ARG A 238 -16.82 5.02 -4.77
CA ARG A 238 -16.96 5.58 -3.43
C ARG A 238 -16.06 4.83 -2.45
N ARG A 239 -15.68 5.49 -1.34
CA ARG A 239 -15.06 4.79 -0.22
C ARG A 239 -16.11 3.88 0.42
N VAL A 240 -15.72 2.66 0.76
CA VAL A 240 -16.56 1.71 1.50
C VAL A 240 -15.74 1.08 2.62
N PRO A 241 -16.39 0.56 3.68
CA PRO A 241 -15.69 -0.18 4.70
C PRO A 241 -14.95 -1.40 4.14
N CYS A 242 -13.71 -1.57 4.58
CA CYS A 242 -12.92 -2.76 4.35
C CYS A 242 -13.46 -3.90 5.21
N GLN A 243 -14.15 -4.84 4.58
CA GLN A 243 -14.52 -6.10 5.21
C GLN A 243 -13.32 -7.04 5.18
N ARG A 244 -12.82 -7.39 6.36
CA ARG A 244 -11.69 -8.31 6.54
C ARG A 244 -12.15 -9.50 7.34
N SER A 245 -11.43 -10.61 7.22
CA SER A 245 -11.54 -11.74 8.14
C SER A 245 -10.31 -11.74 9.05
N SER A 246 -10.46 -12.18 10.29
CA SER A 246 -9.39 -12.17 11.31
C SER A 246 -8.95 -10.74 11.71
N GLY A 247 -8.09 -10.64 12.72
CA GLY A 247 -7.66 -9.34 13.25
C GLY A 247 -6.66 -8.59 12.36
N VAL A 248 -6.03 -7.57 12.92
CA VAL A 248 -4.92 -6.86 12.26
C VAL A 248 -3.66 -7.73 12.22
N ARG A 249 -2.94 -7.69 11.09
CA ARG A 249 -1.70 -8.44 10.86
C ARG A 249 -0.50 -7.50 10.89
N PHE A 250 0.55 -7.89 11.62
CA PHE A 250 1.78 -7.12 11.77
C PHE A 250 2.98 -7.94 11.30
N CYS A 251 3.72 -7.47 10.30
CA CYS A 251 5.04 -8.03 9.99
C CYS A 251 6.12 -7.18 10.63
N VAL A 252 6.89 -7.81 11.52
CA VAL A 252 7.94 -7.13 12.27
C VAL A 252 9.19 -7.03 11.42
N LYS A 253 9.72 -5.82 11.29
CA LYS A 253 10.96 -5.47 10.56
C LYS A 253 11.81 -4.56 11.46
N GLY A 254 12.94 -4.08 10.94
CA GLY A 254 13.87 -3.23 11.68
C GLY A 254 14.98 -4.03 12.38
N ASN A 255 15.52 -3.49 13.47
CA ASN A 255 16.63 -4.07 14.23
C ASN A 255 16.55 -3.69 15.72
N ASN A 256 17.66 -3.82 16.46
CA ASN A 256 17.70 -3.57 17.91
C ASN A 256 17.54 -2.08 18.29
N ASN A 257 17.68 -1.16 17.34
CA ASN A 257 17.62 0.29 17.57
C ASN A 257 16.31 0.92 17.07
N TRP A 258 15.63 0.27 16.13
CA TRP A 258 14.34 0.72 15.62
C TRP A 258 13.43 -0.44 15.25
N LEU A 259 12.14 -0.28 15.54
CA LEU A 259 11.08 -1.19 15.16
C LEU A 259 10.36 -0.66 13.92
N LEU A 260 10.13 -1.53 12.95
CA LEU A 260 9.22 -1.28 11.84
C LEU A 260 8.08 -2.31 11.90
N LEU A 261 6.85 -1.86 11.77
CA LEU A 261 5.68 -2.72 11.61
C LEU A 261 5.04 -2.44 10.26
N HIS A 262 4.98 -3.45 9.39
CA HIS A 262 4.06 -3.42 8.24
C HIS A 262 2.69 -3.86 8.75
N VAL A 263 1.68 -3.01 8.57
CA VAL A 263 0.35 -3.20 9.15
C VAL A 263 -0.64 -3.53 8.04
N MET A 264 -1.27 -4.69 8.13
CA MET A 264 -2.10 -5.24 7.06
C MET A 264 -3.41 -5.79 7.60
N ASN A 265 -4.32 -6.13 6.69
CA ASN A 265 -5.63 -6.67 7.03
C ASN A 265 -6.43 -5.75 7.96
N VAL A 266 -6.34 -4.43 7.74
CA VAL A 266 -7.07 -3.42 8.53
C VAL A 266 -8.50 -3.34 8.01
N ALA A 267 -9.47 -3.51 8.90
CA ALA A 267 -10.90 -3.39 8.63
C ALA A 267 -11.41 -1.93 8.77
N GLY A 268 -12.72 -1.72 8.62
CA GLY A 268 -13.33 -0.40 8.78
C GLY A 268 -12.87 0.57 7.70
N GLY A 269 -12.31 1.73 8.05
CA GLY A 269 -11.81 2.72 7.08
C GLY A 269 -10.65 2.21 6.20
N GLY A 270 -9.92 1.18 6.66
CA GLY A 270 -8.76 0.60 5.98
C GLY A 270 -7.47 1.45 6.07
N ASP A 271 -7.60 2.70 6.48
CA ASP A 271 -6.50 3.64 6.73
C ASP A 271 -6.26 3.88 8.22
N ILE A 272 -5.04 4.31 8.54
CA ILE A 272 -4.55 4.55 9.89
C ILE A 272 -4.02 5.98 9.94
N SER A 273 -4.37 6.73 10.99
CA SER A 273 -3.84 8.08 11.23
C SER A 273 -2.71 8.07 12.24
N GLU A 274 -2.84 7.28 13.31
CA GLU A 274 -1.85 7.24 14.39
C GLU A 274 -1.61 5.81 14.87
N MET A 275 -0.37 5.56 15.28
CA MET A 275 0.01 4.30 15.91
C MET A 275 0.95 4.52 17.08
N ALA A 276 0.78 3.69 18.11
CA ALA A 276 1.72 3.59 19.21
C ALA A 276 1.98 2.13 19.55
N VAL A 277 3.17 1.83 20.06
CA VAL A 277 3.57 0.49 20.47
C VAL A 277 4.15 0.54 21.88
N LYS A 278 3.93 -0.50 22.67
CA LYS A 278 4.62 -0.67 23.96
C LYS A 278 5.05 -2.11 24.17
N MET A 279 6.08 -2.28 24.96
CA MET A 279 6.46 -3.58 25.52
C MET A 279 5.61 -3.92 26.74
N ALA A 280 5.44 -5.20 27.04
CA ALA A 280 4.82 -5.64 28.28
C ALA A 280 5.49 -5.01 29.52
N GLY A 281 4.72 -4.23 30.29
CA GLY A 281 5.20 -3.49 31.47
C GLY A 281 5.95 -2.18 31.18
N GLY A 282 6.02 -1.73 29.92
CA GLY A 282 6.65 -0.47 29.53
C GLY A 282 5.66 0.61 29.08
N ASP A 283 6.22 1.76 28.71
CA ASP A 283 5.47 2.93 28.23
C ASP A 283 5.16 2.87 26.74
N TRP A 284 4.18 3.69 26.32
CA TRP A 284 3.84 3.86 24.91
C TRP A 284 4.90 4.67 24.16
N VAL A 285 5.36 4.11 23.05
CA VAL A 285 6.21 4.75 22.06
C VAL A 285 5.35 5.10 20.85
N GLN A 286 5.27 6.39 20.51
CA GLN A 286 4.58 6.83 19.31
C GLN A 286 5.34 6.37 18.07
N MET A 287 4.59 5.95 17.04
CA MET A 287 5.13 5.50 15.77
C MET A 287 4.83 6.54 14.69
N SER A 288 5.82 6.84 13.85
CA SER A 288 5.63 7.65 12.64
C SER A 288 5.37 6.74 11.45
N GLN A 289 4.47 7.13 10.55
CA GLN A 289 4.38 6.47 9.25
C GLN A 289 5.70 6.71 8.50
N ASN A 290 6.34 5.62 8.07
CA ASN A 290 7.55 5.68 7.27
C ASN A 290 7.17 5.84 5.79
N TRP A 291 6.38 4.87 5.28
CA TRP A 291 5.82 4.89 3.94
C TRP A 291 4.75 3.80 3.79
N GLY A 292 3.63 4.12 3.12
CA GLY A 292 2.55 3.18 2.87
C GLY A 292 2.03 2.52 4.16
N ILE A 293 2.14 1.19 4.23
CA ILE A 293 1.70 0.42 5.41
C ILE A 293 2.75 0.31 6.54
N THR A 294 3.90 0.97 6.40
CA THR A 294 5.04 0.80 7.30
C THR A 294 5.07 1.89 8.36
N TYR A 295 5.05 1.50 9.62
CA TYR A 295 5.12 2.39 10.78
C TYR A 295 6.38 2.14 11.57
N GLN A 296 7.02 3.20 12.03
CA GLN A 296 8.35 3.19 12.65
C GLN A 296 8.34 3.72 14.08
N ALA A 297 8.98 2.99 15.00
CA ALA A 297 9.37 3.49 16.30
C ALA A 297 10.91 3.52 16.42
N TYR A 298 11.46 4.67 16.77
CA TYR A 298 12.87 4.81 17.14
C TYR A 298 13.07 4.47 18.61
N ALA A 299 12.95 3.18 18.93
CA ALA A 299 13.15 2.67 20.28
C ALA A 299 13.76 1.28 20.26
N THR A 300 14.59 0.99 21.25
CA THR A 300 15.08 -0.36 21.52
C THR A 300 13.95 -1.19 22.09
N MET A 301 13.63 -2.29 21.40
CA MET A 301 12.59 -3.22 21.83
C MET A 301 13.23 -4.51 22.37
N ASP A 302 12.97 -4.82 23.63
CA ASP A 302 13.34 -6.08 24.26
C ASP A 302 12.49 -7.22 23.68
N LYS A 303 13.12 -8.09 22.89
CA LYS A 303 12.46 -9.24 22.25
C LYS A 303 11.92 -10.25 23.26
N SER A 304 12.36 -10.24 24.51
CA SER A 304 11.79 -11.08 25.57
C SER A 304 10.42 -10.61 26.05
N LYS A 305 9.98 -9.42 25.61
CA LYS A 305 8.66 -8.84 25.94
C LYS A 305 7.73 -8.90 24.74
N ALA A 306 6.47 -9.25 25.02
CA ALA A 306 5.39 -9.11 24.05
C ALA A 306 5.15 -7.63 23.72
N LEU A 307 4.66 -7.34 22.51
CA LEU A 307 4.30 -5.99 22.09
C LEU A 307 2.79 -5.81 22.07
N THR A 308 2.33 -4.66 22.55
CA THR A 308 0.96 -4.19 22.39
C THR A 308 0.96 -3.00 21.45
N VAL A 309 0.06 -3.01 20.46
CA VAL A 309 -0.05 -1.96 19.45
C VAL A 309 -1.40 -1.27 19.58
N ARG A 310 -1.41 0.06 19.67
CA ARG A 310 -2.62 0.88 19.59
C ARG A 310 -2.68 1.53 18.21
N ILE A 311 -3.84 1.48 17.58
CA ILE A 311 -4.08 1.99 16.23
C ILE A 311 -5.29 2.91 16.27
N ILE A 312 -5.15 4.10 15.70
CA ILE A 312 -6.24 5.03 15.46
C ILE A 312 -6.53 5.07 13.95
N GLY A 313 -7.79 4.85 13.57
CA GLY A 313 -8.23 4.88 12.17
C GLY A 313 -8.08 6.26 11.54
N GLY A 314 -7.80 6.31 10.24
CA GLY A 314 -7.67 7.57 9.50
C GLY A 314 -9.01 8.22 9.14
N SER A 315 -10.05 7.40 8.99
CA SER A 315 -11.37 7.84 8.55
C SER A 315 -12.30 8.27 9.69
N SER A 316 -13.26 9.14 9.39
CA SER A 316 -14.28 9.59 10.35
C SER A 316 -15.49 8.64 10.38
N PRO A 317 -16.07 8.34 11.56
CA PRO A 317 -15.55 8.69 12.88
C PRO A 317 -14.25 7.94 13.18
N GLN A 318 -13.26 8.63 13.77
CA GLN A 318 -12.00 7.99 14.15
C GLN A 318 -12.27 6.96 15.23
N GLN A 319 -11.83 5.73 14.97
CA GLN A 319 -11.90 4.63 15.92
C GLN A 319 -10.51 4.32 16.46
N THR A 320 -10.45 3.78 17.67
CA THR A 320 -9.20 3.31 18.28
C THR A 320 -9.34 1.86 18.68
N ILE A 321 -8.38 1.03 18.29
CA ILE A 321 -8.25 -0.34 18.79
C ILE A 321 -6.89 -0.52 19.46
N THR A 322 -6.82 -1.47 20.39
CA THR A 322 -5.56 -1.94 20.98
C THR A 322 -5.44 -3.43 20.73
N VAL A 323 -4.35 -3.84 20.10
CA VAL A 323 -4.02 -5.23 19.77
C VAL A 323 -2.88 -5.68 20.68
N GLY A 324 -3.22 -6.43 21.73
CA GLY A 324 -2.27 -6.87 22.77
C GLY A 324 -1.82 -8.33 22.66
N ASP A 325 -2.41 -9.08 21.73
CA ASP A 325 -2.29 -10.53 21.62
C ASP A 325 -1.59 -10.98 20.32
N ALA A 326 -1.27 -10.06 19.42
CA ALA A 326 -0.66 -10.40 18.13
C ALA A 326 0.82 -10.79 18.27
N ILE A 327 1.66 -9.92 18.84
CA ILE A 327 3.13 -10.06 18.84
C ILE A 327 3.58 -10.56 20.22
N PRO A 328 3.83 -11.87 20.38
CA PRO A 328 4.17 -12.45 21.68
C PRO A 328 5.61 -12.12 22.09
N ALA A 329 5.99 -12.48 23.31
CA ALA A 329 7.40 -12.55 23.70
C ALA A 329 8.17 -13.50 22.76
N SER A 330 9.47 -13.24 22.59
CA SER A 330 10.37 -13.94 21.67
C SER A 330 10.00 -13.75 20.19
N TRP A 331 9.43 -12.60 19.84
CA TRP A 331 9.16 -12.24 18.45
C TRP A 331 10.45 -12.07 17.64
N SER A 332 10.36 -12.29 16.34
CA SER A 332 11.48 -12.18 15.40
C SER A 332 11.18 -11.20 14.28
N THR A 333 12.20 -10.43 13.91
CA THR A 333 12.19 -9.64 12.67
C THR A 333 12.10 -10.57 11.47
N GLY A 334 11.32 -10.18 10.45
CA GLY A 334 11.04 -10.97 9.27
C GLY A 334 9.76 -11.81 9.37
N LEU A 335 9.20 -12.01 10.57
CA LEU A 335 7.97 -12.77 10.79
C LEU A 335 6.75 -11.86 10.86
N CYS A 336 5.59 -12.47 10.61
CA CYS A 336 4.29 -11.81 10.66
C CYS A 336 3.39 -12.48 11.70
N TYR A 337 2.66 -11.63 12.42
CA TYR A 337 1.85 -11.98 13.57
C TYR A 337 0.44 -11.46 13.38
N GLN A 338 -0.54 -12.21 13.87
CA GLN A 338 -1.96 -11.97 13.62
C GLN A 338 -2.68 -11.79 14.95
N GLY A 339 -3.29 -10.62 15.16
CA GLY A 339 -4.14 -10.38 16.34
C GLY A 339 -5.54 -10.96 16.19
N SER A 340 -6.30 -10.94 17.29
CA SER A 340 -7.70 -11.38 17.31
C SER A 340 -8.73 -10.30 16.98
N ASN A 341 -8.39 -9.00 17.14
CA ASN A 341 -9.33 -7.90 16.93
C ASN A 341 -8.99 -7.02 15.71
N ASN A 342 -10.01 -6.27 15.28
CA ASN A 342 -9.96 -5.34 14.15
C ASN A 342 -11.01 -4.23 14.36
N PHE A 343 -11.11 -3.30 13.40
CA PHE A 343 -12.15 -2.28 13.36
C PHE A 343 -13.48 -2.87 12.84
N TRP A 344 -14.24 -3.51 13.73
CA TRP A 344 -15.54 -4.16 13.45
C TRP A 344 -16.74 -3.31 13.89
#